data_AF-A0ABD0PTT2-F1
#
_entry.id   AF-A0ABD0PTT2-F1
#
_cell.length_a   1.000
_cell.length_b   1.000
_cell.length_c   1.000
_cell.angle_alpha   90.00
_cell.angle_beta   90.00
_cell.angle_gamma   90.00
#
_symmetry.space_group_name_H-M   'P 1'
#
loop_
_entity.id
_entity.type
_entity.pdbx_description
1 polymer ?
#
loop_
_entity_poly.entity_id
_entity_poly.type
_entity_poly.pdbx_seq_one_letter_code
_entity_poly.pdbx_strand_id
1 'polypeptide(L)'
;AAWITINRPPDDWPSAGNIRFENYKVRYRPELELILHGITCDIKTTEKIGIVGRTGAGKSSLTNCLFRIIEASEGQILIDGIDIATLGLHDLRSRLTIIPQ
;
A
#
# COMPACT_ATOMS: atom_id res chain seq x y z
N ALA A 1 3.03 -3.45 11.69
CA ALA A 1 4.17 -4.35 11.39
C ALA A 1 5.45 -3.96 12.12
N ALA A 2 6.50 -4.79 11.99
CA ALA A 2 7.84 -4.52 12.51
C ALA A 2 8.54 -3.37 11.75
N TRP A 3 9.39 -2.61 12.45
CA TRP A 3 10.10 -1.47 11.86
C TRP A 3 11.21 -1.90 10.89
N ILE A 4 12.02 -2.89 11.28
CA ILE A 4 13.09 -3.49 10.48
C ILE A 4 12.87 -5.00 10.46
N THR A 5 13.18 -5.65 9.35
CA THR A 5 13.14 -7.11 9.23
C THR A 5 14.40 -7.65 8.55
N ILE A 6 14.58 -8.98 8.57
CA ILE A 6 15.64 -9.67 7.83
C ILE A 6 15.38 -9.67 6.31
N ASN A 7 14.12 -9.53 5.90
CA ASN A 7 13.70 -9.55 4.51
C ASN A 7 13.77 -8.13 3.96
N ARG A 8 14.90 -7.81 3.32
CA ARG A 8 15.15 -6.50 2.73
C ARG A 8 15.04 -6.60 1.20
N PRO A 9 14.47 -5.58 0.55
CA PRO A 9 14.46 -5.54 -0.89
C PRO A 9 15.89 -5.23 -1.41
N PRO A 10 16.15 -5.40 -2.72
CA PRO A 10 17.37 -4.92 -3.35
C PRO A 10 17.64 -3.43 -3.08
N ASP A 11 18.91 -3.02 -3.09
CA ASP A 11 19.30 -1.63 -2.78
C ASP A 11 18.72 -0.59 -3.75
N ASP A 12 18.48 -0.98 -4.99
CA ASP A 12 17.87 -0.16 -6.04
C ASP A 12 16.34 -0.21 -6.05
N TRP A 13 15.71 -0.97 -5.15
CA TRP A 13 14.26 -1.07 -5.08
C TRP A 13 13.62 0.20 -4.48
N PRO A 14 12.46 0.63 -4.98
CA PRO A 14 11.82 0.17 -6.22
C PRO A 14 12.56 0.73 -7.45
N SER A 15 12.91 -0.13 -8.40
CA SER A 15 13.65 0.23 -9.62
C SER A 15 12.73 0.75 -10.72
N ALA A 16 11.51 0.22 -10.82
CA ALA A 16 10.52 0.58 -11.84
C ALA A 16 9.31 1.33 -11.25
N GLY A 17 8.98 1.11 -9.98
CA GLY A 17 7.88 1.77 -9.30
C GLY A 17 6.49 1.36 -9.79
N ASN A 18 6.31 0.16 -10.35
CA ASN A 18 4.98 -0.36 -10.67
C ASN A 18 4.28 -0.83 -9.39
N ILE A 19 3.00 -0.52 -9.24
CA ILE A 19 2.22 -0.83 -8.03
C ILE A 19 1.01 -1.67 -8.41
N ARG A 20 0.82 -2.80 -7.74
CA ARG A 20 -0.32 -3.70 -7.98
C ARG A 20 -1.07 -3.97 -6.69
N PHE A 21 -2.37 -3.77 -6.73
CA PHE A 21 -3.30 -4.21 -5.69
C PHE A 21 -3.97 -5.50 -6.17
N GLU A 22 -4.00 -6.51 -5.32
CA GLU A 22 -4.63 -7.81 -5.62
C GLU A 22 -5.66 -8.14 -4.55
N ASN A 23 -6.95 -8.00 -4.89
CA ASN A 23 -8.09 -8.25 -4.00
C ASN A 23 -7.91 -7.60 -2.60
N TYR A 24 -7.40 -6.37 -2.57
CA TYR A 24 -6.97 -5.72 -1.34
C TYR A 24 -8.16 -5.26 -0.50
N LYS A 25 -8.28 -5.81 0.71
CA LYS A 25 -9.35 -5.51 1.67
C LYS A 25 -8.75 -4.95 2.94
N VAL A 26 -9.38 -3.93 3.50
CA VAL A 26 -8.90 -3.31 4.74
C VAL A 26 -10.07 -2.90 5.64
N ARG A 27 -9.85 -2.99 6.96
CA ARG A 27 -10.71 -2.44 8.01
C ARG A 27 -9.82 -1.81 9.08
N TYR A 28 -10.35 -0.84 9.81
CA TYR A 28 -9.59 -0.20 10.91
C TYR A 28 -9.39 -1.12 12.11
N ARG A 29 -10.36 -1.97 12.41
CA ARG A 29 -10.32 -2.93 13.51
C ARG A 29 -11.05 -4.22 13.13
N PRO A 30 -10.66 -5.39 13.67
CA PRO A 30 -11.26 -6.68 13.33
C PRO A 30 -12.79 -6.72 13.37
N GLU A 31 -13.37 -6.07 14.38
CA GLU A 31 -14.81 -6.00 14.66
C GLU A 31 -15.58 -5.05 13.74
N LEU A 32 -14.89 -4.15 13.02
CA LEU A 32 -15.50 -3.18 12.13
C LEU A 32 -15.68 -3.74 10.72
N GLU A 33 -16.58 -3.12 9.98
CA GLU A 33 -16.75 -3.41 8.56
C GLU A 33 -15.51 -3.01 7.75
N LEU A 34 -15.37 -3.63 6.59
CA LEU A 34 -14.36 -3.26 5.61
C LEU A 34 -14.62 -1.84 5.12
N ILE A 35 -13.55 -1.06 4.96
CA ILE A 35 -13.60 0.26 4.31
C ILE A 35 -13.14 0.20 2.84
N LEU A 36 -12.32 -0.81 2.50
CA LEU A 36 -11.96 -1.15 1.13
C LEU A 36 -12.37 -2.62 0.89
N HIS A 37 -13.11 -2.85 -0.20
CA HIS A 37 -13.80 -4.11 -0.46
C HIS A 37 -13.20 -4.85 -1.67
N GLY A 38 -11.91 -5.16 -1.66
CA GLY A 38 -11.28 -5.99 -2.69
C GLY A 38 -10.79 -5.18 -3.89
N ILE A 39 -9.99 -4.15 -3.63
CA ILE A 39 -9.40 -3.32 -4.68
C ILE A 39 -8.41 -4.15 -5.48
N THR A 40 -8.60 -4.18 -6.80
CA THR A 40 -7.67 -4.78 -7.76
C THR A 40 -7.36 -3.75 -8.83
N CYS A 41 -6.10 -3.33 -8.91
CA CYS A 41 -5.64 -2.41 -9.94
C CYS A 41 -4.13 -2.57 -10.16
N ASP A 42 -3.67 -2.09 -11.31
CA ASP A 42 -2.29 -2.20 -11.76
C ASP A 42 -1.87 -0.83 -12.30
N ILE A 43 -1.00 -0.16 -11.55
CA ILE A 43 -0.45 1.15 -11.84
C ILE A 43 0.93 0.94 -12.45
N LYS A 44 1.10 1.37 -13.69
CA LYS A 44 2.32 1.15 -14.46
C LYS A 44 3.43 2.10 -14.02
N THR A 45 4.66 1.70 -14.31
CA THR A 45 5.85 2.53 -14.13
C THR A 45 5.65 3.91 -14.74
N THR A 46 6.02 4.95 -14.00
CA THR A 46 5.94 6.37 -14.41
C THR A 46 4.52 6.89 -14.71
N GLU A 47 3.48 6.12 -14.38
CA GLU A 47 2.09 6.52 -14.59
C GLU A 47 1.63 7.52 -13.51
N LYS A 48 0.83 8.51 -13.94
CA LYS A 48 0.21 9.50 -13.05
C LYS A 48 -1.26 9.17 -12.85
N ILE A 49 -1.65 8.86 -11.62
CA ILE A 49 -3.01 8.44 -11.27
C ILE A 49 -3.70 9.51 -10.42
N GLY A 50 -4.97 9.78 -10.74
CA GLY A 50 -5.87 10.55 -9.90
C GLY A 50 -6.89 9.64 -9.21
N ILE A 51 -7.07 9.80 -7.90
CA ILE A 51 -8.08 9.07 -7.13
C ILE A 51 -9.21 10.05 -6.78
N VAL A 52 -10.42 9.79 -7.30
CA VAL A 52 -11.60 10.65 -7.11
C VAL A 52 -12.74 9.90 -6.42
N GLY A 53 -13.61 10.65 -5.74
CA GLY A 53 -14.77 10.09 -5.05
C GLY A 53 -15.30 11.00 -3.94
N ARG A 54 -16.52 10.75 -3.48
CA ARG A 54 -17.16 11.52 -2.39
C ARG A 54 -16.36 11.47 -1.08
N THR A 55 -16.63 12.39 -0.16
CA THR A 55 -16.14 12.28 1.23
C THR A 55 -16.54 10.94 1.83
N GLY A 56 -15.63 10.28 2.54
CA GLY A 56 -15.86 8.94 3.09
C GLY A 56 -15.64 7.77 2.12
N ALA A 57 -15.33 8.00 0.84
CA ALA A 57 -15.12 6.93 -0.15
C ALA A 57 -13.80 6.13 0.01
N GLY A 58 -13.08 6.28 1.12
CA GLY A 58 -11.85 5.51 1.38
C GLY A 58 -10.57 5.99 0.68
N LYS A 59 -10.56 7.19 0.07
CA LYS A 59 -9.39 7.74 -0.65
C LYS A 59 -8.15 7.88 0.24
N SER A 60 -8.27 8.61 1.36
CA SER A 60 -7.15 8.76 2.31
C SER A 60 -6.79 7.43 2.97
N SER A 61 -7.78 6.54 3.14
CA SER A 61 -7.53 5.18 3.64
C SER A 61 -6.65 4.37 2.68
N LEU A 62 -6.85 4.49 1.36
CA LEU A 62 -5.99 3.86 0.35
C LEU A 62 -4.54 4.35 0.46
N THR A 63 -4.32 5.65 0.63
CA THR A 63 -2.99 6.22 0.88
C THR A 63 -2.38 5.63 2.16
N ASN A 64 -3.14 5.54 3.25
CA ASN A 64 -2.66 4.94 4.50
C ASN A 64 -2.29 3.45 4.36
N CYS A 65 -2.95 2.71 3.47
CA CYS A 65 -2.63 1.31 3.18
C CYS A 65 -1.28 1.17 2.47
N LEU A 66 -0.97 2.05 1.50
CA LEU A 66 0.34 2.08 0.83
C LEU A 66 1.49 2.32 1.80
N PHE A 67 1.30 3.20 2.79
CA PHE A 67 2.29 3.45 3.84
C PHE A 67 2.24 2.43 4.99
N ARG A 68 1.37 1.42 4.89
CA ARG A 68 1.10 0.41 5.93
C ARG A 68 0.90 1.06 7.31
N ILE A 69 0.13 2.14 7.34
CA ILE A 69 -0.39 2.73 8.58
C ILE A 69 -1.54 1.86 9.09
N ILE A 70 -2.31 1.31 8.16
CA ILE A 70 -3.34 0.30 8.38
C ILE A 70 -2.90 -0.94 7.58
N GLU A 71 -2.89 -2.10 8.22
CA GLU A 71 -2.49 -3.36 7.55
C GLU A 71 -3.69 -4.00 6.84
N ALA A 72 -3.39 -4.78 5.80
CA ALA A 72 -4.39 -5.51 5.04
C ALA A 72 -5.17 -6.48 5.94
N SER A 73 -6.47 -6.60 5.68
CA SER A 73 -7.27 -7.72 6.20
C SER A 73 -7.17 -8.94 5.28
N GLU A 74 -7.07 -8.71 3.98
CA GLU A 74 -6.94 -9.73 2.94
C GLU A 74 -6.33 -9.09 1.69
N GLY A 75 -5.77 -9.92 0.81
CA GLY A 75 -5.09 -9.47 -0.40
C GLY A 75 -3.71 -8.87 -0.11
N GLN A 76 -3.10 -8.30 -1.13
CA GLN A 76 -1.73 -7.78 -1.05
C GLN A 76 -1.52 -6.55 -1.92
N ILE A 77 -0.46 -5.81 -1.60
CA ILE A 77 0.07 -4.72 -2.44
C ILE A 77 1.48 -5.11 -2.83
N LEU A 78 1.72 -5.16 -4.13
CA LEU A 78 3.02 -5.44 -4.72
C LEU A 78 3.62 -4.13 -5.24
N ILE A 79 4.89 -3.87 -4.92
CA ILE A 79 5.68 -2.83 -5.59
C ILE A 79 6.88 -3.51 -6.25
N ASP A 80 6.98 -3.37 -7.57
CA ASP A 80 7.96 -4.09 -8.41
C ASP A 80 7.94 -5.61 -8.17
N GLY A 81 6.74 -6.17 -7.96
CA GLY A 81 6.53 -7.59 -7.71
C GLY A 81 6.83 -8.07 -6.29
N ILE A 82 7.31 -7.20 -5.40
CA ILE A 82 7.56 -7.53 -3.99
C ILE A 82 6.32 -7.15 -3.16
N ASP A 83 5.79 -8.10 -2.40
CA ASP A 83 4.73 -7.84 -1.41
C ASP A 83 5.29 -6.98 -0.27
N ILE A 84 4.77 -5.76 -0.17
CA ILE A 84 5.22 -4.79 0.82
C ILE A 84 4.91 -5.24 2.25
N ALA A 85 3.97 -6.17 2.46
CA ALA A 85 3.66 -6.72 3.77
C ALA A 85 4.86 -7.48 4.37
N THR A 86 5.71 -8.04 3.51
CA THR A 86 6.89 -8.84 3.87
C THR A 86 8.10 -7.98 4.25
N LEU A 87 8.08 -6.68 3.97
CA LEU A 87 9.19 -5.75 4.21
C LEU A 87 9.10 -5.12 5.61
N GLY A 88 10.24 -4.59 6.10
CA GLY A 88 10.24 -3.69 7.24
C GLY A 88 9.62 -2.33 6.89
N LEU A 89 8.93 -1.70 7.85
CA LEU A 89 8.33 -0.38 7.63
C LEU A 89 9.35 0.70 7.29
N HIS A 90 10.57 0.61 7.82
CA HIS A 90 11.66 1.53 7.50
C HIS A 90 12.02 1.49 6.02
N ASP A 91 12.29 0.29 5.49
CA ASP A 91 12.72 0.11 4.11
C ASP A 91 11.64 0.56 3.14
N LEU A 92 10.37 0.20 3.39
CA LEU A 92 9.23 0.64 2.59
C LEU A 92 9.06 2.17 2.62
N ARG A 93 8.96 2.76 3.82
CA ARG A 93 8.63 4.18 3.96
C ARG A 93 9.77 5.11 3.55
N SER A 94 11.02 4.63 3.59
CA SER A 94 12.17 5.39 3.07
C SER A 94 12.11 5.62 1.55
N ARG A 95 11.33 4.80 0.83
CA ARG A 95 11.18 4.86 -0.64
C ARG A 95 9.88 5.53 -1.09
N LEU A 96 9.00 5.90 -0.15
CA LEU A 96 7.72 6.54 -0.43
C LEU A 96 7.68 7.95 0.16
N THR A 97 7.16 8.92 -0.59
CA THR A 97 6.97 10.30 -0.12
C THR A 97 5.48 10.64 -0.09
N ILE A 98 5.04 11.30 0.98
CA ILE A 98 3.68 11.83 1.13
C ILE A 98 3.77 13.30 1.53
N ILE A 99 2.89 14.11 0.94
CA ILE A 99 2.67 15.49 1.38
C ILE A 99 1.40 15.47 2.25
N PRO A 100 1.50 15.73 3.57
CA PRO A 100 0.33 15.76 4.44
C PRO A 100 -0.62 16.89 4.04
N GLN A 101 -1.91 16.67 4.25
CA GLN A 101 -2.97 17.67 4.09
C GLN A 101 -2.97 18.67 5.24
#